data_AF-D6Y0W5-F1
#
_entry.id   AF-D6Y0W5-F1
#
_cell.length_a   1.000
_cell.length_b   1.000
_cell.length_c   1.000
_cell.angle_alpha   90.00
_cell.angle_beta   90.00
_cell.angle_gamma   90.00
#
_symmetry.space_group_name_H-M   'P 1'
#
loop_
_entity.id
_entity.type
_entity.pdbx_description
1 polymer ?
#
loop_
_entity_poly.entity_id
_entity_poly.type
_entity_poly.pdbx_seq_one_letter_code
_entity_poly.pdbx_strand_id
1 'polypeptide(L)' 'MADDVNQEILRELKKINEKLDRLEEPQGLSTPMKLLALFLGVIVLGPVFSYLLFFLIY' A
#
# COMPACT_ATOMS: atom_id res chain seq x y z
N MET A 1 34.42 27.66 2.01
CA MET A 1 34.99 26.29 1.96
C MET A 1 34.25 25.32 2.88
N ALA A 2 34.26 25.47 4.22
CA ALA A 2 33.44 24.62 5.09
C ALA A 2 31.93 24.87 4.95
N ASP A 3 31.54 26.13 4.71
CA ASP A 3 30.13 26.51 4.52
C ASP A 3 29.51 25.94 3.25
N ASP A 4 30.30 25.83 2.17
CA ASP A 4 29.84 25.27 0.89
C ASP A 4 29.51 23.78 1.03
N VAL A 5 30.35 23.05 1.75
CA VAL A 5 30.15 21.62 2.06
C VAL A 5 28.93 21.44 2.96
N ASN A 6 28.74 22.28 3.97
CA ASN A 6 27.56 22.22 4.83
C ASN A 6 26.25 22.50 4.05
N GLN A 7 26.28 23.46 3.12
CA GLN A 7 25.13 23.75 2.25
C GLN A 7 24.80 22.59 1.30
N GLU A 8 25.83 21.91 0.77
CA GLU A 8 25.67 20.70 -0.05
C GLU A 8 25.01 19.57 0.75
N ILE A 9 25.52 19.29 1.96
CA ILE A 9 24.98 18.28 2.87
C ILE A 9 23.51 18.59 3.21
N LEU A 10 23.19 19.85 3.52
CA LEU A 10 21.83 20.30 3.79
C LEU A 10 20.89 20.08 2.60
N ARG A 11 21.35 20.33 1.37
CA ARG A 11 20.56 20.06 0.15
C ARG A 11 20.30 18.58 -0.05
N GLU A 12 21.29 17.71 0.19
CA GLU A 12 21.11 16.27 0.06
C GLU A 12 20.16 15.72 1.11
N LEU A 13 20.31 16.13 2.38
CA LEU A 13 19.40 15.77 3.46
C LEU A 13 17.96 16.18 3.14
N LYS A 14 17.76 17.39 2.59
CA LYS A 14 16.43 17.87 2.18
C LYS A 14 15.83 17.02 1.05
N LYS A 15 16.64 16.65 0.05
CA LYS A 15 16.21 15.75 -1.05
C LYS A 15 15.82 14.37 -0.55
N ILE A 16 16.54 13.84 0.44
CA ILE A 16 16.23 12.54 1.05
C ILE A 16 14.91 12.64 1.83
N ASN A 17 14.72 13.71 2.59
CA ASN A 17 13.50 13.93 3.36
C ASN A 17 12.27 14.01 2.46
N GLU A 18 12.33 14.80 1.37
CA GLU A 18 11.24 14.90 0.40
C GLU A 18 10.91 13.57 -0.30
N LYS A 19 11.89 12.67 -0.45
CA LYS A 19 11.66 11.31 -0.98
C LYS A 19 10.99 10.41 0.04
N LEU A 20 11.39 10.51 1.31
CA LEU A 20 10.76 9.78 2.42
C LEU A 20 9.30 10.20 2.58
N ASP A 21 9.00 11.50 2.57
CA ASP A 21 7.62 12.00 2.67
C ASP A 21 6.72 11.42 1.57
N ARG A 22 7.24 11.27 0.34
CA ARG A 22 6.51 10.66 -0.79
C ARG A 22 6.34 9.15 -0.67
N LEU A 23 7.20 8.48 0.09
CA LEU A 23 7.13 7.04 0.35
C LEU A 23 6.23 6.72 1.55
N GLU A 24 6.17 7.62 2.53
CA GLU A 24 5.26 7.52 3.68
C GLU A 24 3.81 7.82 3.31
N GLU A 25 3.57 8.52 2.19
CA GLU A 25 2.22 8.74 1.69
C GLU A 25 1.57 7.36 1.42
N PRO A 26 0.53 6.99 2.19
CA PRO A 26 -0.02 5.65 2.12
C PRO A 26 -0.60 5.44 0.73
N GLN A 27 0.08 4.63 -0.08
CA GLN A 27 -0.39 4.16 -1.38
C GLN A 27 -1.53 3.17 -1.14
N GLY A 28 -2.65 3.67 -0.62
CA GLY A 28 -3.88 2.91 -0.53
C GLY A 28 -4.33 2.53 -1.94
N LEU A 29 -4.84 1.31 -2.07
CA LEU A 29 -5.56 0.91 -3.29
C LEU A 29 -6.58 1.99 -3.66
N SER A 30 -6.56 2.42 -4.92
CA SER A 30 -7.56 3.36 -5.42
C SER A 30 -8.96 2.79 -5.22
N THR A 31 -9.97 3.64 -5.04
CA THR A 31 -11.37 3.23 -4.85
C THR A 31 -11.85 2.16 -5.84
N PRO A 32 -11.61 2.27 -7.17
CA PRO A 32 -11.99 1.20 -8.10
C PRO A 32 -11.21 -0.10 -7.90
N MET A 33 -9.93 -0.02 -7.52
CA MET A 33 -9.11 -1.20 -7.28
C MET A 33 -9.50 -1.93 -5.98
N LYS A 34 -9.95 -1.18 -4.95
CA LYS A 34 -10.56 -1.76 -3.75
C LYS A 34 -11.84 -2.54 -4.08
N LEU A 35 -12.69 -2.00 -4.96
CA LEU A 35 -13.90 -2.69 -5.41
C LEU A 35 -13.56 -3.97 -6.16
N LEU A 36 -12.59 -3.94 -7.08
CA LEU A 36 -12.12 -5.13 -7.78
C LEU A 36 -11.58 -6.19 -6.82
N ALA A 37 -10.75 -5.80 -5.85
CA ALA A 37 -10.23 -6.71 -4.83
C ALA A 37 -11.35 -7.35 -3.99
N LEU A 38 -12.39 -6.58 -3.65
CA LEU A 38 -13.57 -7.09 -2.95
C LEU A 38 -14.31 -8.14 -3.78
N PHE A 39 -14.60 -7.86 -5.06
CA PHE A 39 -15.31 -8.79 -5.94
C PHE A 39 -14.50 -10.07 -6.17
N LEU A 40 -13.19 -9.96 -6.41
CA LEU A 40 -12.32 -11.12 -6.55
C LEU A 40 -12.30 -11.97 -5.29
N GLY A 41 -12.21 -11.34 -4.12
CA GLY A 41 -12.28 -12.03 -2.83
C GLY A 41 -13.58 -12.80 -2.67
N VAL A 42 -14.73 -12.20 -2.99
CA VAL A 42 -16.05 -12.85 -2.88
C VAL A 42 -16.23 -13.98 -3.90
N ILE A 43 -15.75 -13.81 -5.15
CA ILE A 43 -15.84 -14.85 -6.19
C ILE A 43 -15.04 -16.10 -5.81
N VAL A 44 -13.85 -15.91 -5.21
CA VAL A 44 -12.99 -17.03 -4.82
C VAL A 44 -13.42 -17.64 -3.50
N LEU A 45 -13.66 -16.81 -2.47
CA LEU A 45 -14.00 -17.31 -1.13
C LEU A 45 -15.45 -17.75 -1.01
N GLY A 46 -16.38 -17.16 -1.77
CA GLY A 46 -17.81 -17.49 -1.72
C GLY A 46 -18.10 -18.98 -1.95
N PRO A 47 -17.60 -19.59 -3.04
CA PRO A 47 -17.75 -21.03 -3.28
C PRO A 47 -17.10 -21.90 -2.19
N VAL A 48 -15.93 -21.49 -1.68
CA VAL A 48 -15.24 -22.21 -0.60
C VAL A 48 -16.05 -22.19 0.68
N PHE A 49 -16.56 -21.01 1.08
CA PHE A 49 -17.44 -20.87 2.24
C PHE A 49 -18.75 -21.64 2.07
N SER A 50 -19.36 -21.60 0.88
CA SER A 50 -20.58 -22.35 0.58
C SER A 50 -20.36 -23.86 0.72
N TYR A 51 -19.24 -24.37 0.19
CA TYR A 51 -18.88 -25.78 0.32
C TYR A 51 -18.62 -26.19 1.77
N LEU A 52 -17.90 -25.35 2.55
CA LEU A 52 -17.66 -25.60 3.97
C LEU A 52 -18.96 -25.60 4.79
N LEU A 53 -19.87 -24.65 4.52
CA LEU A 53 -21.17 -24.60 5.18
C LEU A 53 -22.04 -25.80 4.81
N PHE A 54 -22.02 -26.22 3.54
CA PHE A 54 -22.71 -27.42 3.11
C PHE A 54 -22.24 -28.65 3.88
N PHE A 55 -20.93 -28.84 4.03
CA PHE A 55 -20.35 -29.95 4.80
C PHE A 55 -20.58 -29.84 6.31
N LEU A 56 -20.75 -28.64 6.86
CA LEU A 56 -21.04 -28.45 8.28
C LEU A 56 -22.51 -28.77 8.62
N ILE A 57 -23.42 -28.52 7.68
CA ILE A 57 -24.87 -28.65 7.87
C ILE A 57 -25.37 -30.08 7.55
N TYR A 58 -24.72 -30.77 6.61
CA TYR A 58 -25.04 -32.14 6.18
C TYR A 58 -24.01 -33.15 6.68
#